data_AF-A0AAD3XXQ5-F1
#
_entry.id   AF-A0AAD3XXQ5-F1
#
_cell.length_a   1.000
_cell.length_b   1.000
_cell.length_c   1.000
_cell.angle_alpha   90.00
_cell.angle_beta   90.00
_cell.angle_gamma   90.00
#
_symmetry.space_group_name_H-M   'P 1'
#
loop_
_entity.id
_entity.type
_entity.pdbx_description
1 polymer ?
#
loop_
_entity_poly.entity_id
_entity_poly.type
_entity_poly.pdbx_seq_one_letter_code
_entity_poly.pdbx_strand_id
1 'polypeptide(L)'
;MGRGKIEIKRIENSSNRQVTYSKRRNGIIKKAKEISVLCDAKNLSNELDRIKKENENMQIELRHLKGEDITSLQFRELMRIEEALENGLTGIRNRQASSFIPTS
;
A
#
# COMPACT_ATOMS: atom_id res chain seq x y z
N MET A 1 -8.34 48.13 8.04
CA MET A 1 -7.29 48.40 7.02
C MET A 1 -7.16 47.18 6.11
N GLY A 2 -7.30 47.37 4.79
CA GLY A 2 -7.25 46.29 3.80
C GLY A 2 -5.84 45.77 3.51
N ARG A 3 -5.74 44.67 2.76
CA ARG A 3 -4.46 44.07 2.38
C ARG A 3 -3.87 44.84 1.18
N GLY A 4 -2.82 45.63 1.42
CA GLY A 4 -2.10 46.32 0.36
C GLY A 4 -1.28 45.36 -0.51
N LYS A 5 -1.30 45.59 -1.84
CA LYS A 5 -0.40 44.89 -2.78
C LYS A 5 1.04 45.35 -2.53
N ILE A 6 1.98 44.41 -2.48
CA ILE A 6 3.41 44.69 -2.31
C ILE A 6 4.19 44.14 -3.50
N GLU A 7 5.27 44.81 -3.87
CA GLU A 7 6.21 44.32 -4.89
C GLU A 7 6.97 43.09 -4.40
N ILE A 8 7.35 42.20 -5.33
CA ILE A 8 8.18 41.04 -5.04
C ILE A 8 9.65 41.47 -5.07
N LYS A 9 10.07 42.10 -3.97
CA LYS A 9 11.45 42.49 -3.69
C LYS A 9 11.75 42.33 -2.20
N ARG A 10 13.02 42.52 -1.80
CA ARG A 10 13.40 42.51 -0.39
C ARG A 10 12.64 43.61 0.36
N ILE A 11 12.06 43.27 1.51
CA ILE A 11 11.47 44.25 2.43
C ILE A 11 12.59 44.79 3.31
N GLU A 12 12.95 46.06 3.15
CA GLU A 12 14.08 46.67 3.88
C GLU A 12 13.78 46.84 5.36
N ASN A 13 12.56 47.30 5.71
CA ASN A 13 12.14 47.43 7.10
C ASN A 13 12.13 46.06 7.82
N SER A 14 12.93 45.96 8.89
CA SER A 14 13.18 44.70 9.59
C SER A 14 11.92 44.08 10.22
N SER A 15 11.14 44.90 10.93
CA SER A 15 9.91 44.45 11.61
C SER A 15 8.86 44.00 10.59
N ASN A 16 8.67 44.75 9.51
CA ASN A 16 7.74 44.37 8.43
C ASN A 16 8.19 43.08 7.76
N ARG A 17 9.50 42.93 7.49
CA ARG A 17 10.06 41.71 6.91
C ARG A 17 9.80 40.49 7.80
N GLN A 18 10.02 40.60 9.11
CA GLN A 18 9.77 39.52 10.06
C GLN A 18 8.29 39.12 10.11
N VAL A 19 7.39 40.11 10.20
CA VAL A 19 5.94 39.85 10.21
C VAL A 19 5.48 39.21 8.90
N THR A 20 5.96 39.71 7.75
CA THR A 20 5.66 39.13 6.44
C THR A 20 6.19 37.72 6.32
N TYR A 21 7.42 37.44 6.78
CA TYR A 21 8.00 36.11 6.78
C TYR A 21 7.12 35.12 7.57
N SER A 22 6.78 35.46 8.82
CA SER A 22 5.95 34.58 9.67
C SER A 22 4.59 34.30 9.03
N LYS A 23 3.93 35.33 8.47
CA LYS A 23 2.64 35.17 7.78
C LYS A 23 2.75 34.31 6.51
N ARG A 24 3.79 34.54 5.69
CA ARG A 24 4.02 33.78 4.45
C ARG A 24 4.39 32.33 4.73
N ARG A 25 5.30 32.06 5.67
CA ARG A 25 5.70 30.71 6.09
C ARG A 25 4.47 29.90 6.50
N ASN A 26 3.63 30.46 7.38
CA ASN A 26 2.41 29.78 7.82
C ASN A 26 1.45 29.49 6.67
N GLY A 27 1.29 30.44 5.73
CA GLY A 27 0.47 30.23 4.53
C GLY A 27 1.00 29.16 3.60
N ILE A 28 2.32 29.11 3.38
CA ILE A 28 2.98 28.10 2.54
C ILE A 28 2.79 26.70 3.15
N ILE A 29 2.99 26.54 4.46
CA ILE A 29 2.82 25.26 5.15
C ILE A 29 1.37 24.76 5.02
N LYS A 30 0.37 25.64 5.21
CA LYS A 30 -1.04 25.28 5.03
C LYS A 30 -1.34 24.82 3.60
N LYS A 31 -0.90 25.59 2.61
CA LYS A 31 -1.07 25.23 1.19
C LYS A 31 -0.38 23.92 0.83
N ALA A 32 0.84 23.68 1.33
CA ALA A 32 1.55 22.42 1.11
C ALA A 32 0.78 21.22 1.69
N LYS A 33 0.19 21.38 2.88
CA LYS A 33 -0.66 20.35 3.50
C LYS A 33 -1.94 20.10 2.68
N GLU A 34 -2.61 21.15 2.23
CA GLU A 34 -3.79 21.04 1.37
C GLU A 34 -3.46 20.32 0.06
N ILE A 35 -2.37 20.71 -0.61
CA ILE A 35 -1.87 20.05 -1.82
C ILE A 35 -1.56 18.58 -1.54
N SER A 36 -0.89 18.27 -0.43
CA SER A 36 -0.58 16.88 -0.06
C SER A 36 -1.83 16.02 0.17
N VAL A 37 -2.92 16.61 0.69
CA VAL A 37 -4.20 15.93 0.85
C VAL A 37 -4.92 15.78 -0.50
N LEU A 38 -4.89 16.81 -1.34
CA LEU A 38 -5.57 16.83 -2.64
C LEU A 38 -4.87 15.95 -3.70
N CYS A 39 -3.55 15.80 -3.64
CA CYS A 39 -2.77 14.99 -4.58
C CYS A 39 -2.77 13.49 -4.26
N ASP A 40 -3.73 12.99 -3.49
CA ASP A 40 -3.89 11.56 -3.14
C ASP A 40 -2.67 10.88 -2.49
N ALA A 41 -1.62 11.61 -2.12
CA ALA A 41 -0.40 11.03 -1.54
C ALA A 41 -0.71 10.24 -0.25
N LYS A 42 -1.72 10.68 0.50
CA LYS A 42 -2.23 9.93 1.67
C LYS A 42 -2.98 8.66 1.25
N ASN A 43 -3.78 8.72 0.20
CA ASN A 43 -4.54 7.57 -0.29
C ASN A 43 -3.60 6.51 -0.88
N LEU A 44 -2.59 6.92 -1.64
CA LEU A 44 -1.53 6.06 -2.14
C LEU A 44 -0.73 5.40 -1.02
N SER A 45 -0.41 6.12 0.06
CA SER A 45 0.25 5.52 1.23
C SER A 45 -0.63 4.48 1.91
N ASN A 46 -1.91 4.77 2.10
CA ASN A 46 -2.84 3.83 2.72
C ASN A 46 -3.03 2.58 1.85
N GLU A 47 -3.10 2.74 0.53
CA GLU A 47 -3.22 1.62 -0.41
C GLU A 47 -1.95 0.77 -0.44
N LEU A 48 -0.78 1.42 -0.37
CA LEU A 48 0.51 0.73 -0.24
C LEU A 48 0.56 -0.11 1.04
N ASP A 49 0.07 0.43 2.17
CA ASP A 49 0.02 -0.30 3.44
C ASP A 49 -0.97 -1.48 3.39
N ARG A 50 -2.11 -1.33 2.71
CA ARG A 50 -3.07 -2.43 2.47
C ARG A 50 -2.44 -3.55 1.63
N ILE A 51 -1.85 -3.20 0.50
CA ILE A 51 -1.20 -4.16 -0.42
C ILE A 51 -0.05 -4.89 0.29
N LYS A 52 0.75 -4.19 1.10
CA LYS A 52 1.82 -4.83 1.88
C LYS A 52 1.27 -5.86 2.87
N LYS A 53 0.20 -5.51 3.60
CA LYS A 53 -0.44 -6.43 4.55
C LYS A 53 -1.05 -7.64 3.84
N GLU A 54 -1.68 -7.45 2.68
CA GLU A 54 -2.18 -8.56 1.87
C GLU A 54 -1.05 -9.48 1.41
N ASN A 55 0.06 -8.92 0.96
CA ASN A 55 1.25 -9.69 0.60
C ASN A 55 1.81 -10.50 1.78
N GLU A 56 1.92 -9.90 2.96
CA GLU A 56 2.35 -10.61 4.17
C GLU A 56 1.44 -11.79 4.50
N ASN A 57 0.11 -11.60 4.40
CA ASN A 57 -0.86 -12.67 4.61
C ASN A 57 -0.71 -13.79 3.58
N MET A 58 -0.56 -13.45 2.29
CA MET A 58 -0.35 -14.45 1.24
C MET A 58 0.95 -15.23 1.43
N GLN A 59 2.02 -14.58 1.93
CA GLN A 59 3.27 -15.27 2.24
C GLN A 59 3.11 -16.26 3.40
N ILE A 60 2.31 -15.93 4.41
CA ILE A 60 1.97 -16.87 5.49
C ILE A 60 1.22 -18.07 4.91
N GLU A 61 0.19 -17.83 4.09
CA GLU A 61 -0.58 -18.90 3.46
C GLU A 61 0.29 -19.79 2.55
N LEU A 62 1.19 -19.20 1.77
CA LEU A 62 2.14 -19.94 0.93
C LEU A 62 3.04 -20.86 1.76
N ARG A 63 3.52 -20.40 2.92
CA ARG A 63 4.31 -21.23 3.83
C ARG A 63 3.52 -22.43 4.32
N HIS A 64 2.27 -22.24 4.72
CA HIS A 64 1.41 -23.35 5.11
C HIS A 64 1.13 -24.32 3.95
N LEU A 65 0.90 -23.81 2.72
CA LEU A 65 0.73 -24.68 1.55
C LEU A 65 2.00 -25.49 1.21
N LYS A 66 3.18 -25.02 1.60
CA LYS A 66 4.45 -25.75 1.47
C LYS A 66 4.70 -26.76 2.59
N GLY A 67 3.81 -26.85 3.57
CA GLY A 67 4.00 -27.71 4.73
C GLY A 67 4.86 -27.08 5.84
N GLU A 68 5.09 -25.76 5.81
CA GLU A 68 5.80 -25.01 6.86
C GLU A 68 4.80 -24.50 7.92
N ASP A 69 5.25 -24.30 9.17
CA ASP A 69 4.47 -23.76 10.31
C ASP A 69 3.14 -24.46 10.64
N ILE A 70 2.90 -25.66 10.10
CA ILE A 70 1.65 -26.44 10.20
C ILE A 70 1.23 -26.75 11.63
N THR A 71 2.19 -27.00 12.51
CA THR A 71 1.92 -27.36 13.91
C THR A 71 1.25 -26.25 14.72
N SER A 72 1.32 -25.00 14.22
CA SER A 72 0.68 -23.84 14.84
C SER A 72 -0.80 -23.67 14.46
N LEU A 73 -1.27 -24.42 13.47
CA LEU A 73 -2.61 -24.27 12.89
C LEU A 73 -3.67 -25.09 13.62
N GLN A 74 -4.88 -24.56 13.65
CA GLN A 74 -6.04 -25.28 14.17
C GLN A 74 -6.52 -26.33 13.17
N PHE A 75 -7.21 -27.37 13.67
CA PHE A 75 -7.74 -28.46 12.85
C PHE A 75 -8.55 -27.97 11.63
N ARG A 76 -9.36 -26.92 11.80
CA ARG A 76 -10.15 -26.35 10.71
C ARG A 76 -9.30 -25.67 9.62
N GLU A 77 -8.16 -25.13 9.99
CA GLU A 77 -7.22 -24.52 9.03
C GLU A 77 -6.47 -25.60 8.26
N LEU A 78 -6.08 -26.68 8.95
CA LEU A 78 -5.46 -27.86 8.33
C LEU A 78 -6.37 -28.51 7.28
N MET A 79 -7.65 -28.73 7.60
CA MET A 79 -8.61 -29.29 6.63
C MET A 79 -8.72 -28.45 5.36
N ARG A 80 -8.71 -27.11 5.49
CA ARG A 80 -8.78 -26.21 4.33
C ARG A 80 -7.53 -26.30 3.45
N ILE A 81 -6.36 -26.44 4.07
CA ILE A 81 -5.10 -26.60 3.35
C ILE A 81 -5.07 -27.95 2.63
N GLU A 82 -5.49 -29.02 3.30
CA GLU A 82 -5.56 -30.37 2.72
C GLU A 82 -6.49 -30.40 1.49
N GLU A 83 -7.70 -29.85 1.61
CA GLU A 83 -8.66 -29.73 0.51
C GLU A 83 -8.07 -28.91 -0.66
N ALA A 84 -7.41 -27.78 -0.39
CA ALA A 84 -6.79 -26.96 -1.42
C ALA A 84 -5.67 -27.71 -2.18
N LEU A 85 -4.84 -28.47 -1.46
CA LEU A 85 -3.77 -29.28 -2.04
C LEU A 85 -4.33 -30.45 -2.86
N GLU A 86 -5.35 -31.15 -2.37
CA GLU A 86 -5.99 -32.26 -3.08
C GLU A 86 -6.64 -31.79 -4.38
N ASN A 87 -7.35 -30.66 -4.34
CA ASN A 87 -7.92 -30.01 -5.52
C ASN A 87 -6.83 -29.62 -6.54
N GLY A 88 -5.74 -29.01 -6.06
CA GLY A 88 -4.60 -28.64 -6.90
C GLY A 88 -3.94 -29.85 -7.58
N LEU A 89 -3.69 -30.91 -6.83
CA LEU A 89 -3.11 -32.17 -7.32
C LEU A 89 -4.01 -32.85 -8.36
N THR A 90 -5.32 -32.89 -8.09
CA THR A 90 -6.32 -33.43 -9.02
C THR A 90 -6.31 -32.65 -10.34
N GLY A 91 -6.27 -31.32 -10.28
CA GLY A 91 -6.16 -30.48 -11.46
C GLY A 91 -4.88 -30.73 -12.29
N ILE A 92 -3.73 -30.89 -11.62
CA ILE A 92 -2.46 -31.20 -12.29
C ILE A 92 -2.51 -32.57 -12.97
N ARG A 93 -3.00 -33.60 -12.27
CA ARG A 93 -3.15 -34.96 -12.82
C ARG A 93 -4.05 -34.98 -14.05
N ASN A 94 -5.17 -34.25 -14.02
CA ASN A 94 -6.08 -34.16 -15.15
C ASN A 94 -5.40 -33.52 -16.38
N ARG A 95 -4.63 -32.44 -16.20
CA ARG A 95 -3.86 -31.83 -17.31
C ARG A 95 -2.81 -32.78 -17.87
N GLN A 96 -2.10 -33.50 -17.01
CA GLN A 96 -1.10 -34.49 -17.43
C GLN A 96 -1.74 -35.65 -18.22
N ALA A 97 -2.90 -36.15 -17.77
CA ALA A 97 -3.66 -37.17 -18.47
C ALA A 97 -4.14 -36.70 -19.85
N SER A 98 -4.59 -35.45 -19.99
CA SER A 98 -4.98 -34.88 -21.30
C SER A 98 -3.79 -34.66 -22.25
N SER A 99 -2.57 -34.49 -21.73
CA SER A 99 -1.36 -34.33 -22.55
C SER A 99 -0.76 -35.66 -23.05
N PHE A 100 -1.19 -36.79 -22.49
CA PHE A 100 -0.75 -38.12 -22.90
C PHE A 100 -1.72 -38.66 -23.97
N ILE A 101 -1.52 -38.28 -25.23
CA ILE A 101 -2.16 -38.97 -26.37
C ILE A 101 -1.34 -40.25 -26.62
N PRO A 102 -1.92 -41.46 -26.50
CA PRO A 102 -1.24 -42.66 -26.94
C PRO A 102 -1.12 -42.59 -28.45
N THR A 103 0.08 -42.39 -28.97
CA THR A 103 0.35 -42.59 -30.40
C THR A 103 0.38 -44.09 -30.66
N SER A 104 -0.63 -44.57 -31.39
CA SER A 104 -0.73 -45.94 -31.89
C SER A 104 0.46 -46.34 -32.77
#